data_AF-A0A8C7HAU2-F1
#
_entry.id   AF-A0A8C7HAU2-F1
#
_cell.length_a   1.000
_cell.length_b   1.000
_cell.length_c   1.000
_cell.angle_alpha   90.00
_cell.angle_beta   90.00
_cell.angle_gamma   90.00
#
_symmetry.space_group_name_H-M   'P 1'
#
loop_
_entity.id
_entity.type
_entity.pdbx_description
1 polymer ?
#
loop_
_entity_poly.entity_id
_entity_poly.type
_entity_poly.pdbx_seq_one_letter_code
_entity_poly.pdbx_strand_id
1 'polypeptide(L)'
;MFNEQVSTYLGQCSASLLIRTTTYRSQFNMIQLISGYDKATSWFNIFLIINYDKTNYFLVLEARVTASERQVEELEKENAAQAAELSDLKNRVTTSESQVAELKNRVTTSESQVAELKNRVTTSESQVAELKNRVTTSESQVAELKNRVTTSESQVAELKKENAALEARLSVAESQVEELRLDRRQVAFSVGLTDSGYVGPFQTEITLVYEKIFTNIGNGYDTNSGMFSAPVRGVYYFTFTSMGREPGQKMGVYLVKNGEQMIYNVQDNFHGGYEYMTGAVALELEKDDLVYLRLPKGWGLYDDNYNHIVFTGILLFTTNPAMGRLH
;
A
#
# COMPACT_ATOMS: atom_id res chain seq x y z
N MET A 1 -91.40 -19.14 50.33
CA MET A 1 -92.27 -20.00 49.51
C MET A 1 -92.71 -21.29 50.20
N PHE A 2 -91.82 -22.15 50.74
CA PHE A 2 -92.23 -23.39 51.42
C PHE A 2 -93.04 -23.14 52.72
N ASN A 3 -92.65 -22.17 53.55
CA ASN A 3 -93.39 -21.79 54.77
C ASN A 3 -94.75 -21.13 54.50
N GLU A 4 -94.90 -20.40 53.38
CA GLU A 4 -96.19 -19.82 52.98
C GLU A 4 -97.15 -20.90 52.48
N GLN A 5 -96.67 -21.86 51.68
CA GLN A 5 -97.49 -22.97 51.20
C GLN A 5 -97.97 -23.90 52.33
N VAL A 6 -97.15 -24.12 53.37
CA VAL A 6 -97.55 -24.92 54.55
C VAL A 6 -98.63 -24.20 55.37
N SER A 7 -98.54 -22.88 55.56
CA SER A 7 -99.56 -22.09 56.26
C SER A 7 -100.91 -22.07 55.52
N THR A 8 -100.89 -21.88 54.20
CA THR A 8 -102.12 -21.91 53.39
C THR A 8 -102.77 -23.29 53.39
N TYR A 9 -101.98 -24.38 53.41
CA TYR A 9 -102.51 -25.75 53.48
C TYR A 9 -103.06 -26.15 54.85
N LEU A 10 -102.43 -25.71 55.95
CA LEU A 10 -102.98 -25.89 57.29
C LEU A 10 -104.31 -25.15 57.45
N GLY A 11 -104.42 -23.95 56.85
CA GLY A 11 -105.67 -23.20 56.74
C GLY A 11 -106.76 -23.96 55.99
N GLN A 12 -106.45 -24.53 54.82
CA GLN A 12 -107.39 -25.32 54.01
C GLN A 12 -107.78 -26.66 54.64
N CYS A 13 -106.87 -27.33 55.34
CA CYS A 13 -107.18 -28.55 56.10
C CYS A 13 -108.09 -28.27 57.30
N SER A 14 -107.85 -27.16 58.02
CA SER A 14 -108.75 -26.75 59.10
C SER A 14 -110.15 -26.42 58.57
N ALA A 15 -110.23 -25.75 57.40
CA ALA A 15 -111.50 -25.41 56.76
C ALA A 15 -112.25 -26.66 56.28
N SER A 16 -111.57 -27.65 55.69
CA SER A 16 -112.20 -28.91 55.25
C SER A 16 -112.69 -29.77 56.43
N LEU A 17 -111.93 -29.82 57.52
CA LEU A 17 -112.33 -30.52 58.75
C LEU A 17 -113.52 -29.81 59.43
N LEU A 18 -113.54 -28.47 59.43
CA LEU A 18 -114.64 -27.65 59.95
C LEU A 18 -115.91 -27.79 59.10
N ILE A 19 -115.79 -27.84 57.77
CA ILE A 19 -116.90 -28.05 56.82
C ILE A 19 -117.48 -29.46 56.95
N ARG A 20 -116.63 -30.49 57.10
CA ARG A 20 -117.12 -31.86 57.30
C ARG A 20 -117.77 -32.04 58.66
N THR A 21 -117.21 -31.49 59.75
CA THR A 21 -117.85 -31.54 61.08
C THR A 21 -119.18 -30.79 61.12
N THR A 22 -119.31 -29.66 60.40
CA THR A 22 -120.61 -28.97 60.25
C THR A 22 -121.60 -29.76 59.37
N THR A 23 -121.14 -30.50 58.36
CA THR A 23 -121.99 -31.38 57.54
C THR A 23 -122.47 -32.61 58.33
N TYR A 24 -121.63 -33.21 59.19
CA TYR A 24 -122.07 -34.28 60.09
C TYR A 24 -123.07 -33.78 61.15
N ARG A 25 -122.91 -32.54 61.62
CA ARG A 25 -123.86 -31.90 62.56
C ARG A 25 -125.21 -31.58 61.91
N SER A 26 -125.24 -31.26 60.61
CA SER A 26 -126.49 -31.06 59.88
C SER A 26 -127.20 -32.37 59.55
N GLN A 27 -126.46 -33.44 59.23
CA GLN A 27 -127.00 -34.79 59.06
C GLN A 27 -127.57 -35.37 60.37
N PHE A 28 -126.99 -35.02 61.52
CA PHE A 28 -127.48 -35.41 62.86
C PHE A 28 -128.87 -34.83 63.18
N ASN A 29 -129.16 -33.60 62.72
CA ASN A 29 -130.46 -32.97 62.90
C ASN A 29 -131.53 -33.52 61.94
N MET A 30 -131.14 -34.10 60.80
CA MET A 30 -132.09 -34.72 59.86
C MET A 30 -132.50 -36.15 60.29
N ILE A 31 -131.62 -36.89 60.98
CA ILE A 31 -131.87 -38.29 61.38
C ILE A 31 -132.75 -38.41 62.66
N GLN A 32 -132.97 -37.33 63.42
CA GLN A 32 -133.87 -37.36 64.59
C GLN A 32 -135.37 -37.31 64.28
N LEU A 33 -135.79 -37.06 63.02
CA LEU A 33 -137.19 -36.83 62.67
C LEU A 33 -137.86 -37.97 61.87
N ILE A 34 -137.15 -39.06 61.52
CA ILE A 34 -137.71 -40.15 60.71
C ILE A 34 -137.39 -41.52 61.36
N SER A 35 -138.47 -42.27 61.57
CA SER A 35 -138.64 -43.59 62.17
C SER A 35 -137.54 -44.65 62.02
N GLY A 36 -137.31 -45.40 63.11
CA GLY A 36 -137.18 -46.87 63.05
C GLY A 36 -135.82 -47.49 62.71
N TYR A 37 -134.76 -46.73 62.51
CA TYR A 37 -133.40 -47.30 62.40
C TYR A 37 -132.77 -47.44 63.79
N ASP A 38 -132.37 -48.67 64.15
CA ASP A 38 -131.61 -48.94 65.38
C ASP A 38 -130.33 -48.09 65.40
N LYS A 39 -130.14 -47.33 66.49
CA LYS A 39 -129.01 -46.42 66.68
C LYS A 39 -127.67 -47.15 66.49
N ALA A 40 -127.60 -48.44 66.81
CA ALA A 40 -126.38 -49.23 66.66
C ALA A 40 -125.91 -49.34 65.20
N THR A 41 -126.83 -49.56 64.25
CA THR A 41 -126.49 -49.78 62.83
C THR A 41 -126.11 -48.49 62.11
N SER A 42 -126.74 -47.37 62.47
CA SER A 42 -126.41 -46.04 61.92
C SER A 42 -125.03 -45.56 62.39
N TRP A 43 -124.71 -45.74 63.68
CA TRP A 43 -123.38 -45.48 64.21
C TRP A 43 -122.31 -46.40 63.60
N PHE A 44 -122.64 -47.66 63.31
CA PHE A 44 -121.69 -48.60 62.70
C PHE A 44 -121.35 -48.27 61.24
N ASN A 45 -122.32 -47.86 60.42
CA ASN A 45 -122.06 -47.38 59.07
C ASN A 45 -121.25 -46.07 59.04
N ILE A 46 -121.51 -45.14 59.97
CA ILE A 46 -120.70 -43.93 60.14
C ILE A 46 -119.27 -44.29 60.58
N PHE A 47 -119.10 -45.25 61.48
CA PHE A 47 -117.79 -45.75 61.91
C PHE A 47 -117.01 -46.41 60.76
N LEU A 48 -117.67 -47.17 59.90
CA LEU A 48 -117.07 -47.78 58.71
C LEU A 48 -116.66 -46.73 57.65
N ILE A 49 -117.49 -45.72 57.40
CA ILE A 49 -117.18 -44.61 56.47
C ILE A 49 -116.03 -43.76 57.02
N ILE A 50 -116.05 -43.41 58.31
CA ILE A 50 -114.95 -42.65 58.95
C ILE A 50 -113.65 -43.45 58.92
N ASN A 51 -113.69 -44.77 59.16
CA ASN A 51 -112.50 -45.61 59.04
C ASN A 51 -112.00 -45.70 57.59
N TYR A 52 -112.89 -45.92 56.62
CA TYR A 52 -112.54 -45.98 55.20
C TYR A 52 -111.94 -44.66 54.69
N ASP A 53 -112.52 -43.52 55.07
CA ASP A 53 -111.98 -42.19 54.75
C ASP A 53 -110.64 -41.96 55.46
N LYS A 54 -110.49 -42.35 56.74
CA LYS A 54 -109.20 -42.29 57.44
C LYS A 54 -108.13 -43.12 56.74
N THR A 55 -108.46 -44.35 56.32
CA THR A 55 -107.52 -45.24 55.61
C THR A 55 -107.15 -44.69 54.24
N ASN A 56 -108.10 -44.12 53.48
CA ASN A 56 -107.81 -43.46 52.20
C ASN A 56 -106.98 -42.18 52.38
N TYR A 57 -107.29 -41.33 53.37
CA TYR A 57 -106.45 -40.17 53.69
C TYR A 57 -105.06 -40.58 54.13
N PHE A 58 -104.93 -41.65 54.92
CA PHE A 58 -103.64 -42.19 55.35
C PHE A 58 -102.83 -42.72 54.16
N LEU A 59 -103.43 -43.51 53.26
CA LEU A 59 -102.78 -44.01 52.03
C LEU A 59 -102.34 -42.88 51.10
N VAL A 60 -103.16 -41.84 50.93
CA VAL A 60 -102.81 -40.65 50.13
C VAL A 60 -101.68 -39.86 50.78
N LEU A 61 -101.70 -39.73 52.11
CA LEU A 61 -100.64 -39.06 52.86
C LEU A 61 -99.33 -39.84 52.79
N GLU A 62 -99.37 -41.16 52.95
CA GLU A 62 -98.23 -42.07 52.86
C GLU A 62 -97.63 -42.08 51.44
N ALA A 63 -98.47 -42.08 50.40
CA ALA A 63 -98.01 -41.93 49.02
C ALA A 63 -97.33 -40.57 48.77
N ARG A 64 -97.87 -39.47 49.35
CA ARG A 64 -97.24 -38.14 49.26
C ARG A 64 -95.94 -38.04 50.05
N VAL A 65 -95.85 -38.68 51.23
CA VAL A 65 -94.62 -38.76 52.03
C VAL A 65 -93.56 -39.54 51.27
N THR A 66 -93.90 -40.72 50.72
CA THR A 66 -92.98 -41.53 49.90
C THR A 66 -92.50 -40.76 48.65
N ALA A 67 -93.39 -40.00 48.01
CA ALA A 67 -93.03 -39.14 46.88
C ALA A 67 -92.09 -37.99 47.30
N SER A 68 -92.33 -37.39 48.47
CA SER A 68 -91.48 -36.36 49.04
C SER A 68 -90.10 -36.90 49.44
N GLU A 69 -90.04 -38.11 50.02
CA GLU A 69 -88.78 -38.80 50.36
C GLU A 69 -87.96 -39.07 49.11
N ARG A 70 -88.59 -39.55 48.02
CA ARG A 70 -87.91 -39.68 46.71
C ARG A 70 -87.36 -38.36 46.18
N GLN A 71 -88.12 -37.27 46.30
CA GLN A 71 -87.64 -35.95 45.88
C GLN A 71 -86.43 -35.50 46.70
N VAL A 72 -86.43 -35.78 48.01
CA VAL A 72 -85.28 -35.47 48.88
C VAL A 72 -84.07 -36.31 48.48
N GLU A 73 -84.22 -37.62 48.25
CA GLU A 73 -83.12 -38.48 47.79
C GLU A 73 -82.55 -38.04 46.43
N GLU A 74 -83.40 -37.60 45.51
CA GLU A 74 -82.98 -37.11 44.19
C GLU A 74 -82.22 -35.78 44.32
N LEU A 75 -82.73 -34.84 45.14
CA LEU A 75 -82.04 -33.60 45.47
C LEU A 75 -80.70 -33.84 46.21
N GLU A 76 -80.63 -34.85 47.07
CA GLU A 76 -79.38 -35.24 47.75
C GLU A 76 -78.36 -35.77 46.75
N LYS A 77 -78.77 -36.59 45.77
CA LYS A 77 -77.90 -37.05 44.69
C LYS A 77 -77.44 -35.90 43.80
N GLU A 78 -78.34 -34.99 43.42
CA GLU A 78 -78.00 -33.79 42.65
C GLU A 78 -77.00 -32.90 43.40
N ASN A 79 -77.23 -32.66 44.70
CA ASN A 79 -76.30 -31.89 45.54
C ASN A 79 -74.93 -32.57 45.65
N ALA A 80 -74.88 -33.89 45.79
CA ALA A 80 -73.63 -34.64 45.80
C ALA A 80 -72.88 -34.54 44.47
N ALA A 81 -73.60 -34.63 43.35
CA ALA A 81 -73.03 -34.45 42.01
C ALA A 81 -72.48 -33.03 41.80
N GLN A 82 -73.25 -32.00 42.19
CA GLN A 82 -72.81 -30.60 42.13
C GLN A 82 -71.60 -30.34 43.02
N ALA A 83 -71.52 -30.96 44.21
CA ALA A 83 -70.36 -30.86 45.08
C ALA A 83 -69.10 -31.46 44.45
N ALA A 84 -69.23 -32.59 43.71
CA ALA A 84 -68.13 -33.19 42.98
C ALA A 84 -67.66 -32.30 41.81
N GLU A 85 -68.59 -31.74 41.03
CA GLU A 85 -68.26 -30.80 39.95
C GLU A 85 -67.58 -29.52 40.47
N LEU A 86 -68.06 -28.98 41.59
CA LEU A 86 -67.42 -27.83 42.25
C LEU A 86 -66.00 -28.15 42.71
N SER A 87 -65.75 -29.36 43.20
CA SER A 87 -64.41 -29.80 43.58
C SER A 87 -63.48 -29.93 42.37
N ASP A 88 -63.95 -30.49 41.25
CA ASP A 88 -63.18 -30.56 40.00
C ASP A 88 -62.88 -29.17 39.44
N LEU A 89 -63.90 -28.31 39.38
CA LEU A 89 -63.75 -26.93 38.91
C LEU A 89 -62.75 -26.16 39.77
N LYS A 90 -62.78 -26.35 41.09
CA LYS A 90 -61.80 -25.76 42.01
C LYS A 90 -60.38 -26.21 41.71
N ASN A 91 -60.16 -27.50 41.49
CA ASN A 91 -58.84 -28.04 41.14
C ASN A 91 -58.32 -27.48 39.79
N ARG A 92 -59.21 -27.37 38.80
CA ARG A 92 -58.89 -26.77 37.50
C ARG A 92 -58.54 -25.29 37.63
N VAL A 93 -59.29 -24.54 38.43
CA VAL A 93 -58.98 -23.12 38.73
C VAL A 93 -57.60 -22.99 39.37
N THR A 94 -57.29 -23.78 40.40
CA THR A 94 -55.97 -23.75 41.05
C THR A 94 -54.84 -24.11 40.07
N THR A 95 -55.07 -25.08 39.17
CA THR A 95 -54.11 -25.44 38.12
C THR A 95 -53.89 -24.29 37.13
N SER A 96 -54.98 -23.65 36.67
CA SER A 96 -54.90 -22.49 35.78
C SER A 96 -54.22 -21.29 36.44
N GLU A 97 -54.47 -21.04 37.73
CA GLU A 97 -53.78 -20.00 38.50
C GLU A 97 -52.26 -20.23 38.54
N SER A 98 -51.82 -21.48 38.74
CA SER A 98 -50.40 -21.84 38.71
C SER A 98 -49.77 -21.63 37.32
N GLN A 99 -50.47 -22.01 36.24
CA GLN A 99 -50.00 -21.81 34.87
C GLN A 99 -49.89 -20.32 34.52
N VAL A 100 -50.85 -19.50 34.97
CA VAL A 100 -50.81 -18.04 34.79
C VAL A 100 -49.62 -17.43 35.53
N ALA A 101 -49.31 -17.89 36.74
CA ALA A 101 -48.13 -17.43 37.47
C ALA A 101 -46.82 -17.79 36.75
N GLU A 102 -46.72 -19.00 36.20
CA GLU A 102 -45.54 -19.41 35.41
C GLU A 102 -45.40 -18.62 34.12
N LEU A 103 -46.49 -18.44 33.36
CA LEU A 103 -46.50 -17.63 32.15
C LEU A 103 -46.10 -16.18 32.45
N LYS A 104 -46.57 -15.61 33.56
CA LYS A 104 -46.18 -14.27 34.00
C LYS A 104 -44.66 -14.17 34.24
N ASN A 105 -44.07 -15.14 34.92
CA ASN A 105 -42.63 -15.18 35.13
C ASN A 105 -41.85 -15.28 33.81
N ARG A 106 -42.29 -16.14 32.88
CA ARG A 106 -41.68 -16.28 31.54
C ARG A 106 -41.77 -14.99 30.72
N VAL A 107 -42.88 -14.27 30.81
CA VAL A 107 -43.05 -12.96 30.18
C VAL A 107 -42.04 -11.97 30.74
N THR A 108 -41.92 -11.84 32.06
CA THR A 108 -40.95 -10.94 32.69
C THR A 108 -39.50 -11.28 32.33
N THR A 109 -39.15 -12.56 32.22
CA THR A 109 -37.83 -12.99 31.74
C THR A 109 -37.62 -12.59 30.28
N SER A 110 -38.61 -12.81 29.41
CA SER A 110 -38.53 -12.46 28.00
C SER A 110 -38.42 -10.95 27.79
N GLU A 111 -39.16 -10.14 28.56
CA GLU A 111 -39.06 -8.68 28.56
C GLU A 111 -37.65 -8.21 28.93
N SER A 112 -37.02 -8.85 29.92
CA SER A 112 -35.64 -8.54 30.33
C SER A 112 -34.62 -8.86 29.23
N GLN A 113 -34.77 -10.02 28.56
CA GLN A 113 -33.90 -10.42 27.44
C GLN A 113 -34.06 -9.49 26.24
N VAL A 114 -35.29 -9.05 25.93
CA VAL A 114 -35.54 -8.07 24.87
C VAL A 114 -34.88 -6.73 25.18
N ALA A 115 -34.93 -6.27 26.43
CA ALA A 115 -34.24 -5.04 26.84
C ALA A 115 -32.71 -5.16 26.67
N GLU A 116 -32.12 -6.30 27.03
CA GLU A 116 -30.69 -6.54 26.84
C GLU A 116 -30.29 -6.59 25.37
N LEU A 117 -31.06 -7.32 24.54
CA LEU A 117 -30.83 -7.37 23.10
C LEU A 117 -30.93 -5.99 22.46
N LYS A 118 -31.88 -5.16 22.90
CA LYS A 118 -32.01 -3.77 22.44
C LYS A 118 -30.75 -2.96 22.75
N ASN A 119 -30.21 -3.07 23.96
CA ASN A 119 -28.97 -2.37 24.34
C ASN A 119 -27.76 -2.85 23.52
N ARG A 120 -27.67 -4.16 23.25
CA ARG A 120 -26.61 -4.72 22.39
C ARG A 120 -26.72 -4.21 20.96
N VAL A 121 -27.93 -4.14 20.39
CA VAL A 121 -28.16 -3.58 19.05
C VAL A 121 -27.72 -2.13 18.98
N THR A 122 -28.13 -1.28 19.94
CA THR A 122 -27.70 0.14 19.97
C THR A 122 -26.18 0.28 20.10
N THR A 123 -25.52 -0.60 20.86
CA THR A 123 -24.06 -0.64 20.96
C THR A 123 -23.42 -1.01 19.63
N SER A 124 -23.91 -2.07 18.97
CA SER A 124 -23.40 -2.50 17.66
C SER A 124 -23.63 -1.45 16.57
N GLU A 125 -24.77 -0.76 16.58
CA GLU A 125 -25.05 0.36 15.67
C GLU A 125 -24.02 1.49 15.84
N SER A 126 -23.67 1.81 17.08
CA SER A 126 -22.65 2.82 17.39
C SER A 126 -21.25 2.42 16.88
N GLN A 127 -20.86 1.16 17.08
CA GLN A 127 -19.59 0.63 16.57
C GLN A 127 -19.52 0.61 15.04
N VAL A 128 -20.63 0.27 14.37
CA VAL A 128 -20.72 0.31 12.90
C VAL A 128 -20.56 1.75 12.40
N ALA A 129 -21.17 2.74 13.07
CA ALA A 129 -21.00 4.14 12.72
C ALA A 129 -19.54 4.61 12.86
N GLU A 130 -18.87 4.20 13.93
CA GLU A 130 -17.45 4.51 14.14
C GLU A 130 -16.55 3.86 13.08
N LEU A 131 -16.76 2.57 12.80
CA LEU A 131 -16.02 1.85 11.76
C LEU A 131 -16.21 2.50 10.38
N LYS A 132 -17.43 2.94 10.07
CA LYS A 132 -17.73 3.66 8.82
C LYS A 132 -16.90 4.94 8.71
N ASN A 133 -16.83 5.73 9.79
CA ASN A 133 -16.02 6.95 9.81
C ASN A 133 -14.52 6.65 9.61
N ARG A 134 -14.00 5.61 10.28
CA ARG A 134 -12.60 5.18 10.13
C ARG A 134 -12.28 4.72 8.71
N VAL A 135 -13.20 4.02 8.06
CA VAL A 135 -13.05 3.61 6.65
C VAL A 135 -12.98 4.84 5.76
N THR A 136 -13.90 5.80 5.90
CA THR A 136 -13.86 7.03 5.12
C THR A 136 -12.57 7.82 5.32
N THR A 137 -12.07 7.93 6.57
CA THR A 137 -10.76 8.55 6.83
C THR A 137 -9.62 7.81 6.15
N SER A 138 -9.63 6.48 6.19
CA SER A 138 -8.59 5.64 5.57
C SER A 138 -8.62 5.77 4.04
N GLU A 139 -9.81 5.84 3.43
CA GLU A 139 -9.98 6.08 2.00
C GLU A 139 -9.38 7.43 1.57
N SER A 140 -9.62 8.49 2.34
CA SER A 140 -9.01 9.81 2.09
C SER A 140 -7.48 9.78 2.17
N GLN A 141 -6.91 9.09 3.16
CA GLN A 141 -5.45 8.95 3.31
C GLN A 141 -4.83 8.15 2.17
N VAL A 142 -5.49 7.10 1.69
CA VAL A 142 -5.03 6.31 0.53
C VAL A 142 -5.04 7.18 -0.73
N ALA A 143 -6.06 8.01 -0.93
CA ALA A 143 -6.11 8.93 -2.08
C ALA A 143 -4.97 9.95 -2.04
N GLU A 144 -4.65 10.50 -0.86
CA GLU A 144 -3.53 11.42 -0.69
C GLU A 144 -2.17 10.75 -0.96
N LEU A 145 -1.94 9.56 -0.39
CA LEU A 145 -0.72 8.79 -0.63
C LEU A 145 -0.55 8.46 -2.11
N LYS A 146 -1.63 8.12 -2.81
CA LYS A 146 -1.60 7.87 -4.26
C LYS A 146 -1.11 9.11 -5.02
N ASN A 147 -1.61 10.29 -4.70
CA ASN A 147 -1.18 11.55 -5.34
C ASN A 147 0.31 11.86 -5.06
N ARG A 148 0.77 11.60 -3.84
CA ARG A 148 2.19 11.77 -3.47
C ARG A 148 3.11 10.81 -4.22
N VAL A 149 2.68 9.56 -4.43
CA VAL A 149 3.42 8.57 -5.22
C VAL A 149 3.54 9.03 -6.68
N THR A 150 2.43 9.40 -7.32
CA THR A 150 2.45 9.91 -8.70
C THR A 150 3.37 11.13 -8.86
N THR A 151 3.37 12.02 -7.87
CA THR A 151 4.26 13.20 -7.86
C THR A 151 5.72 12.79 -7.74
N SER A 152 6.03 11.84 -6.85
CA SER A 152 7.40 11.34 -6.65
C SER A 152 7.92 10.58 -7.88
N GLU A 153 7.08 9.79 -8.54
CA GLU A 153 7.41 9.09 -9.79
C GLU A 153 7.77 10.09 -10.90
N SER A 154 7.03 11.20 -11.01
CA SER A 154 7.31 12.26 -11.99
C SER A 154 8.66 12.95 -11.71
N GLN A 155 8.99 13.22 -10.44
CA GLN A 155 10.27 13.81 -10.04
C GLN A 155 11.45 12.87 -10.34
N VAL A 156 11.31 11.57 -10.08
CA VAL A 156 12.34 10.58 -10.40
C VAL A 156 12.58 10.48 -11.91
N ALA A 157 11.52 10.57 -12.72
CA ALA A 157 11.65 10.56 -14.18
C ALA A 157 12.44 11.78 -14.69
N GLU A 158 12.23 12.95 -14.09
CA GLU A 158 12.93 14.17 -14.49
C GLU A 158 14.41 14.16 -14.07
N LEU A 159 14.71 13.75 -12.84
CA LEU A 159 16.09 13.61 -12.36
C LEU A 159 16.90 12.61 -13.21
N LYS A 160 16.27 11.53 -13.70
CA LYS A 160 16.92 10.60 -14.62
C LYS A 160 17.32 11.26 -15.95
N LYS A 161 16.48 12.15 -16.49
CA LYS A 161 16.82 12.89 -17.72
C LYS A 161 17.96 13.88 -17.49
N GLU A 162 17.93 14.58 -16.36
CA GLU A 162 18.98 15.53 -15.99
C GLU A 162 20.33 14.82 -15.82
N ASN A 163 20.36 13.67 -15.14
CA ASN A 163 21.57 12.86 -15.00
C ASN A 163 22.14 12.42 -16.36
N ALA A 164 21.30 11.92 -17.26
CA ALA A 164 21.74 11.54 -18.61
C ALA A 164 22.31 12.73 -19.40
N ALA A 165 21.71 13.92 -19.25
CA ALA A 165 22.21 15.14 -19.88
C ALA A 165 23.56 15.59 -19.29
N LEU A 166 23.74 15.46 -17.97
CA LEU A 166 25.00 15.76 -17.29
C LEU A 166 26.12 14.80 -17.68
N GLU A 167 25.84 13.50 -17.76
CA GLU A 167 26.79 12.49 -18.23
C GLU A 167 27.29 12.79 -19.66
N ALA A 168 26.38 13.15 -20.56
CA ALA A 168 26.74 13.55 -21.93
C ALA A 168 27.62 14.80 -21.96
N ARG A 169 27.29 15.83 -21.15
CA ARG A 169 28.10 17.05 -21.04
C ARG A 169 29.49 16.78 -20.46
N LEU A 170 29.57 15.89 -19.47
CA LEU A 170 30.84 15.52 -18.85
C LEU A 170 31.75 14.83 -19.88
N SER A 171 31.23 13.88 -20.66
CA SER A 171 32.00 13.22 -21.72
C SER A 171 32.53 14.20 -22.77
N VAL A 172 31.73 15.21 -23.15
CA VAL A 172 32.17 16.28 -24.07
C VAL A 172 33.25 17.13 -23.43
N ALA A 173 33.08 17.53 -22.17
CA ALA A 173 34.07 18.35 -21.46
C ALA A 173 35.40 17.61 -21.27
N GLU A 174 35.37 16.32 -20.94
CA GLU A 174 36.56 15.47 -20.84
C GLU A 174 37.32 15.42 -22.17
N SER A 175 36.60 15.26 -23.29
CA SER A 175 37.21 15.25 -24.62
C SER A 175 37.86 16.58 -24.98
N GLN A 176 37.20 17.71 -24.66
CA GLN A 176 37.75 19.05 -24.89
C GLN A 176 39.00 19.33 -24.05
N VAL A 177 39.03 18.87 -22.80
CA VAL A 177 40.20 19.01 -21.93
C VAL A 177 41.40 18.26 -22.49
N GLU A 178 41.20 17.07 -23.04
CA GLU A 178 42.29 16.29 -23.64
C GLU A 178 42.81 16.92 -24.95
N GLU A 179 41.91 17.45 -25.77
CA GLU A 179 42.29 18.19 -26.98
C GLU A 179 43.16 19.42 -26.64
N LEU A 180 42.74 20.22 -25.65
CA LEU A 180 43.50 21.40 -25.20
C LEU A 180 44.86 21.04 -24.60
N ARG A 181 45.02 19.85 -24.03
CA ARG A 181 46.31 19.38 -23.51
C ARG A 181 47.31 19.11 -24.62
N LEU A 182 46.86 18.58 -25.74
CA LEU A 182 47.72 18.28 -26.89
C LEU A 182 48.20 19.57 -27.56
N ASP A 183 47.31 20.55 -27.73
CA ASP A 183 47.62 21.84 -28.38
C ASP A 183 48.63 22.70 -27.58
N ARG A 184 48.79 22.43 -26.28
CA ARG A 184 49.74 23.16 -25.40
C ARG A 184 51.15 22.60 -25.35
N ARG A 185 51.50 21.55 -26.11
CA ARG A 185 52.87 21.04 -26.10
C ARG A 185 53.81 22.01 -26.80
N GLN A 186 54.72 22.59 -26.02
CA GLN A 186 55.80 23.43 -26.53
C GLN A 186 57.03 22.57 -26.76
N VAL A 187 57.64 22.67 -27.94
CA VAL A 187 58.89 21.97 -28.28
C VAL A 187 59.80 22.95 -28.99
N ALA A 188 61.00 23.13 -28.46
CA ALA A 188 62.01 23.97 -29.10
C ALA A 188 63.39 23.56 -28.60
N PHE A 189 64.36 23.45 -29.51
CA PHE A 189 65.76 23.34 -29.15
C PHE A 189 66.59 24.33 -29.96
N SER A 190 67.70 24.78 -29.37
CA SER A 190 68.72 25.57 -30.04
C SER A 190 70.06 25.19 -29.43
N VAL A 191 70.99 24.75 -30.27
CA VAL A 191 72.26 24.17 -29.84
C VAL A 191 73.42 24.73 -30.68
N GLY A 192 74.57 24.96 -30.05
CA GLY A 192 75.83 25.37 -30.69
C GLY A 192 76.81 24.20 -30.81
N LEU A 193 77.63 24.18 -31.86
CA LEU A 193 78.41 22.98 -32.20
C LEU A 193 79.49 22.65 -31.17
N THR A 194 80.52 23.51 -31.03
CA THR A 194 81.66 23.28 -30.13
C THR A 194 82.46 24.56 -29.91
N ASP A 195 83.35 24.58 -28.92
CA ASP A 195 84.34 25.65 -28.72
C ASP A 195 85.76 25.22 -29.18
N SER A 196 85.87 24.04 -29.77
CA SER A 196 87.15 23.40 -30.10
C SER A 196 87.85 23.97 -31.35
N GLY A 197 87.24 24.93 -32.03
CA GLY A 197 87.72 25.48 -33.29
C GLY A 197 87.31 24.61 -34.46
N TYR A 198 88.29 23.98 -35.09
CA TYR A 198 88.12 23.32 -36.38
C TYR A 198 87.50 21.91 -36.25
N VAL A 199 86.50 21.62 -37.09
CA VAL A 199 85.76 20.35 -37.12
C VAL A 199 85.84 19.77 -38.53
N GLY A 200 86.45 18.58 -38.67
CA GLY A 200 86.78 17.99 -39.97
C GLY A 200 88.17 18.43 -40.46
N PRO A 201 88.57 18.13 -41.72
CA PRO A 201 87.92 17.18 -42.61
C PRO A 201 88.06 15.74 -42.10
N PHE A 202 86.95 15.01 -42.09
CA PHE A 202 86.93 13.60 -41.71
C PHE A 202 87.06 12.69 -42.94
N GLN A 203 87.52 11.45 -42.71
CA GLN A 203 87.67 10.43 -43.77
C GLN A 203 86.34 9.75 -44.17
N THR A 204 85.29 9.99 -43.40
CA THR A 204 83.92 9.53 -43.63
C THR A 204 82.94 10.68 -43.34
N GLU A 205 81.70 10.54 -43.78
CA GLU A 205 80.62 11.41 -43.34
C GLU A 205 80.36 11.20 -41.84
N ILE A 206 80.11 12.28 -41.10
CA ILE A 206 79.93 12.28 -39.64
C ILE A 206 78.62 12.99 -39.29
N THR A 207 77.83 12.42 -38.39
CA THR A 207 76.71 13.13 -37.75
C THR A 207 77.28 14.13 -36.74
N LEU A 208 76.89 15.40 -36.89
CA LEU A 208 77.34 16.46 -36.00
C LEU A 208 76.63 16.37 -34.66
N VAL A 209 77.41 16.33 -33.59
CA VAL A 209 76.93 16.39 -32.21
C VAL A 209 77.19 17.81 -31.71
N TYR A 210 76.13 18.53 -31.37
CA TYR A 210 76.20 19.90 -30.87
C TYR A 210 76.25 19.85 -29.34
N GLU A 211 77.35 20.34 -28.79
CA GLU A 211 77.69 20.16 -27.38
C GLU A 211 77.07 21.25 -26.49
N LYS A 212 76.76 22.42 -27.07
CA LYS A 212 76.29 23.60 -26.32
C LYS A 212 74.77 23.71 -26.38
N ILE A 213 74.07 23.45 -25.27
CA ILE A 213 72.61 23.63 -25.19
C ILE A 213 72.27 25.08 -24.81
N PHE A 214 71.58 25.80 -25.70
CA PHE A 214 70.93 27.07 -25.36
C PHE A 214 69.50 26.84 -24.85
N THR A 215 68.74 25.98 -25.55
CA THR A 215 67.37 25.59 -25.22
C THR A 215 67.13 24.13 -25.62
N ASN A 216 66.33 23.38 -24.84
CA ASN A 216 65.86 22.03 -25.21
C ASN A 216 64.48 21.73 -24.56
N ILE A 217 63.52 22.63 -24.76
CA ILE A 217 62.15 22.48 -24.26
C ILE A 217 61.49 21.29 -24.97
N GLY A 218 60.93 20.38 -24.18
CA GLY A 218 60.39 19.10 -24.67
C GLY A 218 61.43 17.99 -24.79
N ASN A 219 62.71 18.27 -24.48
CA ASN A 219 63.82 17.31 -24.46
C ASN A 219 63.94 16.46 -25.74
N GLY A 220 63.70 17.09 -26.90
CA GLY A 220 63.75 16.42 -28.20
C GLY A 220 65.17 16.23 -28.73
N TYR A 221 66.11 17.13 -28.39
CA TYR A 221 67.51 17.01 -28.81
C TYR A 221 68.32 16.13 -27.85
N ASP A 222 69.06 15.16 -28.38
CA ASP A 222 69.98 14.30 -27.64
C ASP A 222 71.44 14.66 -27.93
N THR A 223 72.15 15.10 -26.89
CA THR A 223 73.57 15.51 -26.99
C THR A 223 74.54 14.36 -27.13
N ASN A 224 74.11 13.09 -26.99
CA ASN A 224 75.00 11.95 -27.22
C ASN A 224 75.04 11.56 -28.70
N SER A 225 73.90 11.68 -29.39
CA SER A 225 73.74 11.28 -30.79
C SER A 225 73.79 12.46 -31.77
N GLY A 226 73.54 13.67 -31.30
CA GLY A 226 73.42 14.86 -32.13
C GLY A 226 72.07 15.00 -32.84
N MET A 227 71.07 14.21 -32.43
CA MET A 227 69.80 14.05 -33.14
C MET A 227 68.64 14.69 -32.37
N PHE A 228 67.71 15.28 -33.11
CA PHE A 228 66.41 15.67 -32.60
C PHE A 228 65.38 14.57 -32.89
N SER A 229 64.65 14.12 -31.87
CA SER A 229 63.49 13.23 -31.98
C SER A 229 62.20 14.02 -31.73
N ALA A 230 61.23 13.94 -32.64
CA ALA A 230 59.96 14.65 -32.53
C ALA A 230 59.10 14.05 -31.40
N PRO A 231 58.86 14.76 -30.28
CA PRO A 231 58.10 14.19 -29.16
C PRO A 231 56.59 14.10 -29.42
N VAL A 232 56.10 14.80 -30.45
CA VAL A 232 54.72 14.76 -30.95
C VAL A 232 54.67 14.98 -32.45
N ARG A 233 53.58 14.50 -33.08
CA ARG A 233 53.29 14.82 -34.47
C ARG A 233 52.99 16.31 -34.64
N GLY A 234 53.60 16.93 -35.64
CA GLY A 234 53.34 18.33 -35.96
C GLY A 234 54.23 18.87 -37.06
N VAL A 235 54.08 20.17 -37.32
CA VAL A 235 54.96 20.90 -38.25
C VAL A 235 56.07 21.57 -37.47
N TYR A 236 57.31 21.23 -37.79
CA TYR A 236 58.52 21.74 -37.15
C TYR A 236 59.30 22.61 -38.11
N TYR A 237 59.80 23.75 -37.63
CA TYR A 237 60.71 24.61 -38.36
C TYR A 237 62.14 24.37 -37.87
N PHE A 238 63.03 24.01 -38.79
CA PHE A 238 64.46 23.85 -38.52
C PHE A 238 65.25 24.93 -39.24
N THR A 239 66.24 25.48 -38.57
CA THR A 239 67.25 26.36 -39.16
C THR A 239 68.62 25.99 -38.64
N PHE A 240 69.63 26.07 -39.50
CA PHE A 240 70.99 25.73 -39.14
C PHE A 240 71.96 26.64 -39.87
N THR A 241 73.02 27.03 -39.17
CA THR A 241 74.12 27.83 -39.72
C THR A 241 75.40 27.01 -39.65
N SER A 242 76.16 27.02 -40.74
CA SER A 242 77.52 26.47 -40.82
C SER A 242 78.49 27.59 -41.11
N MET A 243 79.70 27.49 -40.56
CA MET A 243 80.77 28.44 -40.81
C MET A 243 82.06 27.69 -41.13
N GLY A 244 82.77 28.15 -42.15
CA GLY A 244 84.09 27.64 -42.53
C GLY A 244 85.10 28.77 -42.51
N ARG A 245 86.36 28.42 -42.29
CA ARG A 245 87.47 29.38 -42.19
C ARG A 245 88.69 29.01 -43.05
N GLU A 246 88.89 27.72 -43.33
CA GLU A 246 90.13 27.25 -43.93
C GLU A 246 90.18 27.53 -45.45
N PRO A 247 91.25 28.15 -45.98
CA PRO A 247 91.37 28.40 -47.41
C PRO A 247 91.40 27.11 -48.24
N GLY A 248 90.62 27.08 -49.32
CA GLY A 248 90.58 25.95 -50.26
C GLY A 248 89.77 24.75 -49.76
N GLN A 249 89.03 24.88 -48.65
CA GLN A 249 88.20 23.83 -48.10
C GLN A 249 86.73 23.97 -48.47
N LYS A 250 86.06 22.82 -48.68
CA LYS A 250 84.60 22.72 -48.77
C LYS A 250 83.96 22.72 -47.40
N MET A 251 82.86 23.46 -47.26
CA MET A 251 82.09 23.58 -46.03
C MET A 251 80.60 23.38 -46.29
N GLY A 252 79.88 23.08 -45.20
CA GLY A 252 78.44 22.90 -45.21
C GLY A 252 77.99 21.59 -44.61
N VAL A 253 76.68 21.37 -44.62
CA VAL A 253 76.04 20.24 -43.96
C VAL A 253 74.84 19.75 -44.76
N TYR A 254 74.48 18.49 -44.50
CA TYR A 254 73.21 17.92 -44.93
C TYR A 254 72.24 17.88 -43.78
N LEU A 255 70.99 18.31 -44.00
CA LEU A 255 69.90 18.00 -43.08
C LEU A 255 69.27 16.69 -43.49
N VAL A 256 69.18 15.78 -42.52
CA VAL A 256 68.71 14.41 -42.71
C VAL A 256 67.47 14.18 -41.85
N LYS A 257 66.41 13.61 -42.44
CA LYS A 257 65.22 13.11 -41.74
C LYS A 257 65.17 11.59 -41.86
N ASN A 258 65.18 10.86 -40.75
CA ASN A 258 65.09 9.37 -40.73
C ASN A 258 66.08 8.67 -41.69
N GLY A 259 67.29 9.21 -41.86
CA GLY A 259 68.29 8.69 -42.79
C GLY A 259 68.17 9.18 -44.23
N GLU A 260 67.09 9.86 -44.61
CA GLU A 260 66.91 10.50 -45.92
C GLU A 260 67.45 11.93 -45.90
N GLN A 261 68.30 12.26 -46.87
CA GLN A 261 68.82 13.61 -47.03
C GLN A 261 67.72 14.55 -47.57
N MET A 262 67.37 15.55 -46.76
CA MET A 262 66.33 16.54 -47.10
C MET A 262 66.90 17.82 -47.71
N ILE A 263 68.03 18.31 -47.17
CA ILE A 263 68.67 19.53 -47.64
C ILE A 263 70.14 19.26 -47.89
N TYR A 264 70.63 19.77 -49.01
CA TYR A 264 72.03 19.79 -49.39
C TYR A 264 72.53 21.24 -49.37
N ASN A 265 73.26 21.65 -48.33
CA ASN A 265 73.70 23.04 -48.13
C ASN A 265 75.23 23.10 -48.12
N VAL A 266 75.82 23.55 -49.23
CA VAL A 266 77.27 23.39 -49.50
C VAL A 266 77.91 24.63 -50.12
N GLN A 267 79.17 24.91 -49.78
CA GLN A 267 79.92 26.07 -50.26
C GLN A 267 81.43 25.76 -50.30
N ASP A 268 82.16 26.43 -51.20
CA ASP A 268 83.63 26.38 -51.23
C ASP A 268 84.22 27.66 -50.59
N ASN A 269 85.07 27.52 -49.58
CA ASN A 269 85.76 28.66 -48.96
C ASN A 269 87.16 28.85 -49.56
N PHE A 270 87.25 29.53 -50.70
CA PHE A 270 88.52 29.72 -51.42
C PHE A 270 89.39 30.90 -50.93
N HIS A 271 88.85 31.80 -50.09
CA HIS A 271 89.54 33.03 -49.68
C HIS A 271 90.15 32.96 -48.27
N GLY A 272 89.79 31.97 -47.46
CA GLY A 272 90.39 31.75 -46.13
C GLY A 272 89.88 32.70 -45.03
N GLY A 273 88.81 33.45 -45.32
CA GLY A 273 88.07 34.24 -44.35
C GLY A 273 86.88 33.48 -43.77
N TYR A 274 86.12 34.16 -42.91
CA TYR A 274 84.87 33.61 -42.39
C TYR A 274 83.81 33.55 -43.49
N GLU A 275 83.38 32.35 -43.83
CA GLU A 275 82.29 32.10 -44.78
C GLU A 275 81.13 31.44 -44.01
N TYR A 276 79.93 32.00 -44.14
CA TYR A 276 78.74 31.52 -43.46
C TYR A 276 77.73 31.00 -44.46
N MET A 277 76.97 30.01 -44.03
CA MET A 277 75.78 29.58 -44.73
C MET A 277 74.69 29.18 -43.77
N THR A 278 73.44 29.45 -44.15
CA THR A 278 72.28 29.09 -43.36
C THR A 278 71.29 28.35 -44.24
N GLY A 279 70.75 27.25 -43.73
CA GLY A 279 69.63 26.53 -44.32
C GLY A 279 68.44 26.55 -43.38
N ALA A 280 67.23 26.49 -43.93
CA ALA A 280 66.01 26.36 -43.17
C ALA A 280 64.96 25.52 -43.89
N VAL A 281 64.13 24.81 -43.13
CA VAL A 281 63.03 23.98 -43.66
C VAL A 281 61.90 23.84 -42.64
N ALA A 282 60.66 23.80 -43.12
CA ALA A 282 59.54 23.33 -42.33
C ALA A 282 59.22 21.88 -42.74
N LEU A 283 59.15 20.96 -41.77
CA LEU A 283 58.88 19.54 -41.99
C LEU A 283 57.67 19.10 -41.15
N GLU A 284 56.75 18.35 -41.76
CA GLU A 284 55.80 17.55 -41.00
C GLU A 284 56.54 16.31 -40.48
N LEU A 285 56.51 16.14 -39.16
CA LEU A 285 57.12 15.01 -38.47
C LEU A 285 56.05 14.20 -37.77
N GLU A 286 56.16 12.88 -37.87
CA GLU A 286 55.46 11.97 -36.96
C GLU A 286 56.20 11.91 -35.62
N LYS A 287 55.52 11.40 -34.59
CA LYS A 287 56.19 11.15 -33.31
C LYS A 287 57.37 10.19 -33.52
N ASP A 288 58.50 10.51 -32.90
CA ASP A 288 59.74 9.77 -32.91
C ASP A 288 60.53 9.83 -34.25
N ASP A 289 60.09 10.65 -35.22
CA ASP A 289 60.90 11.00 -36.38
C ASP A 289 62.19 11.72 -35.94
N LEU A 290 63.30 11.36 -36.57
CA LEU A 290 64.64 11.88 -36.27
C LEU A 290 65.09 12.91 -37.30
N VAL A 291 65.61 14.05 -36.85
CA VAL A 291 66.23 15.09 -37.68
C VAL A 291 67.62 15.44 -37.14
N TYR A 292 68.62 15.45 -38.02
CA TYR A 292 70.01 15.74 -37.64
C TYR A 292 70.84 16.28 -38.80
N LEU A 293 72.02 16.83 -38.48
CA LEU A 293 72.94 17.38 -39.46
C LEU A 293 74.15 16.48 -39.66
N ARG A 294 74.60 16.36 -40.91
CA ARG A 294 75.79 15.59 -41.26
C ARG A 294 76.82 16.46 -41.96
N LEU A 295 78.08 16.27 -41.60
CA LEU A 295 79.24 16.84 -42.26
C LEU A 295 79.79 15.84 -43.29
N PRO A 296 79.88 16.21 -44.57
CA PRO A 296 80.37 15.30 -45.60
C PRO A 296 81.85 14.95 -45.46
N LYS A 297 82.23 13.81 -46.04
CA LYS A 297 83.63 13.37 -46.09
C LYS A 297 84.51 14.46 -46.74
N GLY A 298 85.64 14.76 -46.09
CA GLY A 298 86.63 15.70 -46.60
C GLY A 298 86.29 17.18 -46.40
N TRP A 299 85.17 17.49 -45.75
CA TRP A 299 84.69 18.86 -45.55
C TRP A 299 84.90 19.28 -44.11
N GLY A 300 84.98 20.58 -43.87
CA GLY A 300 85.22 21.09 -42.53
C GLY A 300 84.50 22.37 -42.23
N LEU A 301 84.43 22.62 -40.93
CA LEU A 301 83.71 23.69 -40.29
C LEU A 301 84.62 24.31 -39.23
N TYR A 302 84.26 25.49 -38.75
CA TYR A 302 84.92 26.14 -37.64
C TYR A 302 83.87 26.74 -36.70
N ASP A 303 83.98 26.42 -35.42
CA ASP A 303 83.17 27.01 -34.36
C ASP A 303 84.05 27.27 -33.12
N ASP A 304 83.77 28.36 -32.43
CA ASP A 304 84.46 28.73 -31.19
C ASP A 304 83.46 29.34 -30.20
N ASN A 305 83.98 30.01 -29.16
CA ASN A 305 83.17 30.60 -28.11
C ASN A 305 82.24 31.74 -28.59
N TYR A 306 82.33 32.17 -29.86
CA TYR A 306 81.39 33.10 -30.48
C TYR A 306 80.13 32.42 -31.05
N ASN A 307 80.03 31.08 -31.04
CA ASN A 307 78.85 30.31 -31.46
C ASN A 307 78.43 30.61 -32.91
N HIS A 308 79.34 30.39 -33.85
CA HIS A 308 79.12 30.58 -35.27
C HIS A 308 78.18 29.52 -35.88
N ILE A 309 78.21 28.30 -35.32
CA ILE A 309 77.47 27.15 -35.86
C ILE A 309 76.35 26.79 -34.89
N VAL A 310 75.12 27.05 -35.31
CA VAL A 310 73.91 26.85 -34.51
C VAL A 310 72.93 25.96 -35.28
N PHE A 311 72.29 25.03 -34.58
CA PHE A 311 71.17 24.26 -35.08
C PHE A 311 69.96 24.46 -34.17
N THR A 312 68.84 24.88 -34.74
CA THR A 312 67.61 25.22 -34.02
C THR A 312 66.43 24.51 -34.66
N GLY A 313 65.53 23.98 -33.83
CA GLY A 313 64.26 23.40 -34.26
C GLY A 313 63.12 23.82 -33.32
N ILE A 314 61.97 24.20 -33.87
CA ILE A 314 60.81 24.69 -33.11
C ILE A 314 59.54 24.03 -33.65
N LEU A 315 58.69 23.49 -32.78
CA LEU A 315 57.33 23.08 -33.15
C LEU A 315 56.48 24.32 -33.40
N LEU A 316 55.94 24.46 -34.61
CA LEU A 316 55.03 25.54 -34.96
C LEU A 316 53.62 25.27 -34.43
N PHE A 317 53.11 24.06 -34.67
CA PHE A 317 51.82 23.58 -34.17
C PHE A 317 51.72 22.06 -34.29
N THR A 318 50.98 21.44 -33.37
CA THR A 318 50.65 20.01 -33.46
C THR A 318 49.60 19.77 -34.53
N THR A 319 49.65 18.62 -35.19
CA THR A 319 48.64 18.22 -36.20
C THR A 319 47.90 16.98 -35.73
N ASN A 320 46.56 17.03 -35.71
CA ASN A 320 45.72 15.89 -35.39
C ASN A 320 45.39 15.11 -36.69
N PRO A 321 45.62 13.78 -36.78
CA PRO A 321 45.23 12.98 -37.94
C PRO A 321 43.75 13.13 -38.33
N ALA A 322 42.87 13.49 -37.38
CA ALA A 322 41.45 13.65 -37.62
C ALA A 322 41.05 14.94 -38.38
N MET A 323 41.91 15.97 -38.43
CA MET A 323 41.58 17.25 -39.08
C MET A 323 41.85 17.29 -40.60
N GLY A 324 42.49 16.26 -41.17
CA GLY A 324 42.84 16.21 -42.60
C GLY A 324 41.71 15.85 -43.58
N ARG A 325 40.44 15.79 -43.14
CA ARG A 325 39.27 15.51 -44.00
C ARG A 325 38.27 16.66 -44.05
N LEU A 326 38.75 17.90 -44.11
CA LEU A 326 37.92 19.06 -44.44
C LEU A 326 38.59 19.86 -45.55
N HIS A 327 38.50 19.34 -46.78
CA HIS A 327 38.50 20.13 -48.01
C HIS A 327 37.56 19.50 -49.03
#